data_AF-A0A6J8A3B1-F1
#
_entry.id   AF-A0A6J8A3B1-F1
#
_cell.length_a   1.000
_cell.length_b   1.000
_cell.length_c   1.000
_cell.angle_alpha   90.00
_cell.angle_beta   90.00
_cell.angle_gamma   90.00
#
_symmetry.space_group_name_H-M   'P 1'
#
loop_
_entity.id
_entity.type
_entity.pdbx_description
1 polymer ?
#
loop_
_entity_poly.entity_id
_entity_poly.type
_entity_poly.pdbx_seq_one_letter_code
_entity_poly.pdbx_strand_id
1 'polypeptide(L)'
;MISRFEDFHLVNADSKYTEKSKLDDNKPTVLLIGTSNTKRINAEKLSPSFTTIKFTAFNLEETKQVILEISNIIPNQVVFHSLTNDLKIKSPQHCVEEIQNIVKLALQKWQNSGCIISLTTPRLDSVIFNTNGQIINALLKQIYDDNKDVLLVDHGNMLRNGNPIAELLSEDKFHLSDSGVSQLSANLKRGIHTALNIPMPNSRGRSKSRNTRGRGRGRGRGHHE
;
A
#
# COMPACT_ATOMS: atom_id res chain seq x y z
N MET A 1 -39.53 17.07 27.83
CA MET A 1 -38.80 16.20 28.77
C MET A 1 -37.47 15.87 28.11
N ILE A 2 -36.44 16.68 28.42
CA ILE A 2 -35.10 16.61 27.83
C ILE A 2 -34.22 15.88 28.84
N SER A 3 -33.62 14.76 28.45
CA SER A 3 -32.60 14.04 29.21
C SER A 3 -31.59 13.51 28.19
N ARG A 4 -30.51 14.27 27.94
CA ARG A 4 -29.16 13.95 28.41
C ARG A 4 -28.73 12.53 28.00
N PHE A 5 -28.26 12.41 26.77
CA PHE A 5 -27.23 11.43 26.45
C PHE A 5 -25.89 12.09 26.71
N GLU A 6 -25.19 11.49 27.65
CA GLU A 6 -23.92 11.93 28.22
C GLU A 6 -22.80 11.92 27.19
N ASP A 7 -21.86 12.81 27.47
CA ASP A 7 -20.65 13.12 26.73
C ASP A 7 -19.86 11.86 26.35
N PHE A 8 -19.94 11.46 25.07
CA PHE A 8 -18.84 10.73 24.46
C PHE A 8 -17.68 11.70 24.33
N HIS A 9 -16.73 11.58 25.25
CA HIS A 9 -15.42 12.20 25.13
C HIS A 9 -14.91 11.96 23.70
N LEU A 10 -14.88 13.05 22.93
CA LEU A 10 -14.03 13.21 21.76
C LEU A 10 -12.63 12.85 22.21
N VAL A 11 -12.23 11.61 21.95
CA VAL A 11 -10.83 11.23 21.96
C VAL A 11 -10.20 12.16 20.94
N ASN A 12 -9.48 13.16 21.44
CA ASN A 12 -8.63 14.01 20.64
C ASN A 12 -7.90 13.10 19.66
N ALA A 13 -8.20 13.27 18.37
CA ALA A 13 -7.40 12.73 17.28
C ALA A 13 -6.05 13.47 17.29
N ASP A 14 -5.29 13.26 18.37
CA ASP A 14 -3.93 13.71 18.55
C ASP A 14 -3.11 13.04 17.46
N SER A 15 -2.84 13.81 16.40
CA SER A 15 -1.56 13.97 15.68
C SER A 15 -0.71 12.75 15.29
N LYS A 16 -1.15 11.51 15.56
CA LYS A 16 -0.33 10.28 15.41
C LYS A 16 -0.53 9.56 14.08
N TYR A 17 -1.51 9.96 13.27
CA TYR A 17 -1.95 9.15 12.11
C TYR A 17 -1.84 9.83 10.74
N THR A 18 -1.16 10.97 10.63
CA THR A 18 -1.15 11.72 9.36
C THR A 18 0.24 12.26 9.01
N GLU A 19 0.88 11.65 8.00
CA GLU A 19 1.79 12.42 7.16
C GLU A 19 0.91 13.26 6.22
N LYS A 20 0.69 14.55 6.56
CA LYS A 20 -0.03 15.48 5.70
C LYS A 20 0.83 15.81 4.48
N SER A 21 0.65 15.10 3.37
CA SER A 21 1.02 15.62 2.06
C SER A 21 0.13 16.84 1.78
N LYS A 22 0.70 17.93 1.25
CA LYS A 22 -0.10 19.06 0.77
C LYS A 22 -0.98 18.55 -0.38
N LEU A 23 -2.30 18.60 -0.20
CA LEU A 23 -3.27 18.32 -1.26
C LEU A 23 -3.00 19.25 -2.43
N ASP A 24 -2.80 18.67 -3.61
CA ASP A 24 -2.72 19.37 -4.89
C ASP A 24 -4.06 19.17 -5.59
N ASP A 25 -4.87 20.24 -5.65
CA ASP A 25 -6.24 20.21 -6.16
C ASP A 25 -6.34 19.73 -7.61
N ASN A 26 -5.23 19.71 -8.36
CA ASN A 26 -5.19 19.26 -9.75
C ASN A 26 -4.88 17.77 -9.93
N LYS A 27 -4.65 17.02 -8.85
CA LYS A 27 -4.25 15.61 -8.92
C LYS A 27 -5.28 14.69 -8.26
N PRO A 28 -5.49 13.49 -8.80
CA PRO A 28 -6.29 12.48 -8.12
C PRO A 28 -5.74 12.20 -6.72
N THR A 29 -6.63 12.08 -5.76
CA THR A 29 -6.30 11.76 -4.37
C THR A 29 -6.46 10.27 -4.13
N VAL A 30 -5.45 9.66 -3.52
CA VAL A 30 -5.41 8.24 -3.17
C VAL A 30 -5.27 8.10 -1.66
N LEU A 31 -6.21 7.42 -1.02
CA LEU A 31 -6.04 6.99 0.36
C LEU A 31 -5.33 5.65 0.40
N LEU A 32 -4.21 5.56 1.12
CA LEU A 32 -3.53 4.30 1.42
C LEU A 32 -3.71 3.96 2.89
N ILE A 33 -4.58 3.00 3.19
CA ILE A 33 -4.79 2.47 4.53
C ILE A 33 -4.05 1.14 4.63
N GLY A 34 -3.04 1.04 5.48
CA GLY A 34 -2.31 -0.22 5.62
C GLY A 34 -1.55 -0.39 6.92
N THR A 35 -0.84 -1.52 7.02
CA THR A 35 -0.12 -1.93 8.23
C THR A 35 1.30 -1.35 8.35
N SER A 36 2.11 -1.90 9.27
CA SER A 36 3.54 -1.61 9.40
C SER A 36 4.33 -1.77 8.09
N ASN A 37 3.91 -2.65 7.18
CA ASN A 37 4.58 -2.85 5.88
C ASN A 37 4.44 -1.63 4.94
N THR A 38 3.36 -0.86 5.05
CA THR A 38 3.19 0.37 4.26
C THR A 38 3.75 1.61 4.95
N LYS A 39 3.99 1.55 6.26
CA LYS A 39 4.55 2.67 7.04
C LYS A 39 5.82 3.24 6.40
N ARG A 40 6.69 2.36 5.90
CA ARG A 40 7.99 2.70 5.29
C ARG A 40 7.88 3.17 3.83
N ILE A 41 6.69 3.10 3.21
CA ILE A 41 6.46 3.65 1.88
C ILE A 41 6.39 5.17 2.00
N ASN A 42 7.28 5.85 1.27
CA ASN A 42 7.20 7.30 1.10
C ASN A 42 6.07 7.62 0.11
N ALA A 43 4.95 8.10 0.64
CA ALA A 43 3.73 8.38 -0.11
C ALA A 43 3.95 9.44 -1.23
N GLU A 44 4.73 10.48 -0.94
CA GLU A 44 5.05 11.57 -1.89
C GLU A 44 5.90 11.08 -3.08
N LYS A 45 6.65 9.98 -2.89
CA LYS A 45 7.52 9.41 -3.93
C LYS A 45 6.87 8.26 -4.71
N LEU A 46 5.64 7.86 -4.39
CA LEU A 46 4.93 6.83 -5.14
C LEU A 46 4.78 7.24 -6.60
N SER A 47 4.17 8.40 -6.86
CA SER A 47 4.06 8.95 -8.21
C SER A 47 3.82 10.44 -8.18
N PRO A 48 4.37 11.23 -9.13
CA PRO A 48 4.01 12.64 -9.27
C PRO A 48 2.60 12.84 -9.86
N SER A 49 1.95 11.80 -10.37
CA SER A 49 0.66 11.89 -11.07
C SER A 49 -0.57 11.89 -10.15
N PHE A 50 -0.40 11.58 -8.87
CA PHE A 50 -1.48 11.54 -7.88
C PHE A 50 -0.94 11.94 -6.52
N THR A 51 -1.83 12.41 -5.65
CA THR A 51 -1.52 12.70 -4.25
C THR A 51 -1.90 11.49 -3.40
N THR A 52 -0.96 10.95 -2.62
CA THR A 52 -1.25 9.87 -1.67
C THR A 52 -1.32 10.40 -0.25
N ILE A 53 -2.39 10.06 0.46
CA ILE A 53 -2.55 10.27 1.89
C ILE A 53 -2.54 8.89 2.56
N LYS A 54 -1.65 8.70 3.52
CA LYS A 54 -1.41 7.40 4.15
C LYS A 54 -1.96 7.39 5.57
N PHE A 55 -2.71 6.35 5.90
CA PHE A 55 -3.16 6.03 7.25
C PHE A 55 -2.62 4.67 7.66
N THR A 56 -2.21 4.55 8.92
CA THR A 56 -1.79 3.26 9.47
C THR A 56 -2.96 2.64 10.22
N ALA A 57 -3.36 1.44 9.81
CA ALA A 57 -4.34 0.59 10.49
C ALA A 57 -3.78 -0.82 10.52
N PHE A 58 -3.57 -1.38 11.71
CA PHE A 58 -2.91 -2.66 11.88
C PHE A 58 -3.83 -3.84 11.61
N ASN A 59 -5.14 -3.70 11.75
CA ASN A 59 -6.11 -4.76 11.52
C ASN A 59 -7.34 -4.24 10.76
N LEU A 60 -8.25 -5.14 10.42
CA LEU A 60 -9.47 -4.84 9.66
C LEU A 60 -10.43 -3.92 10.44
N GLU A 61 -10.54 -4.05 11.77
CA GLU A 61 -11.40 -3.17 12.58
C GLU A 61 -10.85 -1.74 12.63
N GLU A 62 -9.53 -1.58 12.81
CA GLU A 62 -8.88 -0.27 12.72
C GLU A 62 -9.05 0.34 11.32
N THR A 63 -9.00 -0.48 10.26
CA THR A 63 -9.22 -0.03 8.88
C THR A 63 -10.62 0.55 8.71
N LYS A 64 -11.62 -0.13 9.26
CA LYS A 64 -13.01 0.33 9.28
C LYS A 64 -13.16 1.63 10.07
N GLN A 65 -12.51 1.73 11.24
CA GLN A 65 -12.55 2.94 12.05
C GLN A 65 -11.95 4.15 11.31
N VAL A 66 -10.81 3.96 10.64
CA VAL A 66 -10.19 5.00 9.79
C VAL A 66 -11.17 5.48 8.72
N ILE A 67 -11.88 4.57 8.04
CA ILE A 67 -12.89 4.96 7.04
C ILE A 67 -13.98 5.81 7.68
N LEU A 68 -14.49 5.45 8.85
CA LEU A 68 -15.56 6.18 9.53
C LEU A 68 -15.13 7.59 9.96
N GLU A 69 -13.91 7.74 10.46
CA GLU A 69 -13.39 9.01 10.99
C GLU A 69 -13.01 10.06 9.92
N ILE A 70 -12.65 9.62 8.71
CA ILE A 70 -12.27 10.55 7.63
C ILE A 70 -13.52 11.31 7.13
N SER A 71 -13.66 12.60 7.46
CA SER A 71 -14.81 13.41 7.02
C SER A 71 -14.50 14.35 5.85
N ASN A 72 -13.27 14.86 5.77
CA ASN A 72 -12.91 15.98 4.90
C ASN A 72 -12.07 15.59 3.67
N ILE A 73 -12.05 14.30 3.31
CA ILE A 73 -11.30 13.80 2.15
C ILE A 73 -12.25 12.99 1.28
N ILE A 74 -12.25 13.28 -0.03
CA ILE A 74 -12.96 12.52 -1.05
C ILE A 74 -11.90 11.93 -2.00
N PRO A 75 -11.50 10.67 -1.80
CA PRO A 75 -10.53 10.04 -2.67
C PRO A 75 -11.09 9.72 -4.06
N ASN A 76 -10.20 9.61 -5.04
CA ASN A 76 -10.48 8.91 -6.28
C ASN A 76 -10.25 7.40 -6.16
N GLN A 77 -9.31 6.99 -5.29
CA GLN A 77 -9.01 5.58 -5.01
C GLN A 77 -8.73 5.36 -3.53
N VAL A 78 -9.18 4.23 -3.00
CA VAL A 78 -8.87 3.76 -1.64
C VAL A 78 -8.12 2.44 -1.73
N VAL A 79 -6.90 2.40 -1.20
CA VAL A 79 -6.04 1.22 -1.17
C VAL A 79 -6.06 0.60 0.23
N PHE A 80 -6.43 -0.67 0.31
CA PHE A 80 -6.40 -1.46 1.54
C PHE A 80 -5.21 -2.41 1.54
N HIS A 81 -4.33 -2.29 2.54
CA HIS A 81 -3.24 -3.23 2.82
C HIS A 81 -3.27 -3.62 4.30
N SER A 82 -4.34 -4.30 4.73
CA SER A 82 -4.63 -4.56 6.15
C SER A 82 -4.80 -6.03 6.51
N LEU A 83 -4.66 -6.95 5.54
CA LEU A 83 -5.04 -8.36 5.71
C LEU A 83 -4.03 -9.21 6.50
N THR A 84 -2.81 -8.73 6.75
CA THR A 84 -1.71 -9.59 7.23
C THR A 84 -1.73 -9.91 8.73
N ASN A 85 -2.36 -9.07 9.56
CA ASN A 85 -2.36 -9.23 11.02
C ASN A 85 -3.54 -10.07 11.52
N ASP A 86 -4.73 -9.89 10.95
CA ASP A 86 -5.94 -10.64 11.32
C ASP A 86 -5.79 -12.15 11.10
N LEU A 87 -4.88 -12.57 10.21
CA LEU A 87 -4.48 -13.97 10.00
C LEU A 87 -4.04 -14.72 11.27
N LYS A 88 -3.63 -14.00 12.31
CA LYS A 88 -3.20 -14.60 13.59
C LYS A 88 -4.36 -15.00 14.49
N ILE A 89 -5.54 -14.41 14.28
CA ILE A 89 -6.68 -14.49 15.21
C ILE A 89 -8.01 -14.86 14.53
N LYS A 90 -8.10 -14.75 13.19
CA LYS A 90 -9.30 -14.99 12.40
C LYS A 90 -9.05 -16.04 11.32
N SER A 91 -10.12 -16.72 10.92
CA SER A 91 -10.08 -17.64 9.79
C SER A 91 -9.98 -16.87 8.46
N PRO A 92 -9.43 -17.48 7.39
CA PRO A 92 -9.41 -16.87 6.06
C PRO A 92 -10.77 -16.35 5.60
N GLN A 93 -11.82 -17.14 5.79
CA GLN A 93 -13.19 -16.78 5.39
C GLN A 93 -13.70 -15.54 6.12
N HIS A 94 -13.44 -15.43 7.42
CA HIS A 94 -13.86 -14.28 8.21
C HIS A 94 -13.13 -13.00 7.79
N CYS A 95 -11.83 -13.08 7.51
CA CYS A 95 -11.08 -11.94 6.96
C CYS A 95 -11.63 -11.49 5.59
N VAL A 96 -12.08 -12.42 4.75
CA VAL A 96 -12.70 -12.13 3.45
C VAL A 96 -14.04 -11.41 3.62
N GLU A 97 -14.90 -11.89 4.52
CA GLU A 97 -16.19 -11.24 4.81
C GLU A 97 -16.01 -9.82 5.37
N GLU A 98 -15.06 -9.63 6.27
CA GLU A 98 -14.74 -8.32 6.83
C GLU A 98 -14.21 -7.35 5.78
N ILE A 99 -13.28 -7.77 4.91
CA ILE A 99 -12.78 -6.88 3.85
C ILE A 99 -13.88 -6.54 2.83
N GLN A 100 -14.81 -7.47 2.52
CA GLN A 100 -15.98 -7.16 1.70
C GLN A 100 -16.86 -6.08 2.34
N ASN A 101 -17.08 -6.16 3.65
CA ASN A 101 -17.84 -5.15 4.40
C ASN A 101 -17.13 -3.79 4.41
N ILE A 102 -15.80 -3.79 4.55
CA ILE A 102 -14.96 -2.58 4.48
C ILE A 102 -15.03 -1.93 3.10
N VAL A 103 -14.93 -2.72 2.03
CA VAL A 103 -15.07 -2.24 0.65
C VAL A 103 -16.46 -1.64 0.44
N LYS A 104 -17.52 -2.33 0.87
CA LYS A 104 -18.89 -1.82 0.80
C LYS A 104 -19.04 -0.50 1.54
N LEU A 105 -18.50 -0.41 2.76
CA LEU A 105 -18.51 0.82 3.55
C LEU A 105 -17.79 1.97 2.83
N ALA A 106 -16.62 1.72 2.26
CA ALA A 106 -15.85 2.71 1.53
C ALA A 106 -16.60 3.22 0.29
N LEU A 107 -17.17 2.32 -0.52
CA LEU A 107 -17.96 2.68 -1.71
C LEU A 107 -19.26 3.41 -1.36
N GLN A 108 -19.89 3.08 -0.22
CA GLN A 108 -21.06 3.84 0.26
C GLN A 108 -20.70 5.25 0.71
N LYS A 109 -19.55 5.40 1.38
CA LYS A 109 -19.06 6.69 1.88
C LYS A 109 -18.52 7.59 0.76
N TRP A 110 -17.83 6.99 -0.21
CA TRP A 110 -17.22 7.68 -1.33
C TRP A 110 -17.68 7.06 -2.66
N GLN A 111 -18.89 7.43 -3.08
CA GLN A 111 -19.61 6.80 -4.20
C GLN A 111 -18.91 6.86 -5.56
N ASN A 112 -17.94 7.77 -5.73
CA ASN A 112 -17.18 7.94 -6.98
C ASN A 112 -15.74 7.43 -6.87
N SER A 113 -15.37 6.76 -5.78
CA SER A 113 -14.04 6.18 -5.60
C SER A 113 -13.99 4.75 -6.11
N GLY A 114 -12.86 4.36 -6.70
CA GLY A 114 -12.52 2.94 -6.82
C GLY A 114 -11.87 2.42 -5.54
N CYS A 115 -11.93 1.11 -5.36
CA CYS A 115 -11.21 0.42 -4.30
C CYS A 115 -10.07 -0.43 -4.89
N ILE A 116 -8.96 -0.49 -4.17
CA ILE A 116 -7.83 -1.35 -4.49
C ILE A 116 -7.56 -2.24 -3.28
N ILE A 117 -7.61 -3.55 -3.45
CA ILE A 117 -7.20 -4.49 -2.40
C ILE A 117 -5.78 -4.95 -2.71
N SER A 118 -4.83 -4.52 -1.88
CA SER A 118 -3.48 -5.09 -1.86
C SER A 118 -3.57 -6.45 -1.17
N LEU A 119 -3.37 -7.50 -1.96
CA LEU A 119 -3.43 -8.87 -1.47
C LEU A 119 -2.37 -9.11 -0.40
N THR A 120 -2.52 -10.19 0.38
CA THR A 120 -1.56 -10.51 1.43
C THR A 120 -0.17 -10.71 0.85
N THR A 121 0.84 -10.12 1.49
CA THR A 121 2.25 -10.32 1.13
C THR A 121 2.75 -11.65 1.67
N PRO A 122 3.71 -12.30 0.98
CA PRO A 122 4.36 -13.52 1.48
C PRO A 122 5.02 -13.31 2.84
N ARG A 123 5.06 -14.36 3.68
CA ARG A 123 5.70 -14.37 5.00
C ARG A 123 6.29 -15.75 5.29
N LEU A 124 7.32 -15.83 6.14
CA LEU A 124 8.04 -17.05 6.50
C LEU A 124 8.11 -17.31 8.01
N ASP A 125 7.48 -16.47 8.83
CA ASP A 125 7.42 -16.66 10.29
C ASP A 125 6.53 -17.84 10.69
N SER A 126 5.52 -18.17 9.88
CA SER A 126 4.66 -19.35 10.06
C SER A 126 4.09 -19.84 8.74
N VAL A 127 4.25 -21.15 8.50
CA VAL A 127 3.67 -21.83 7.32
C VAL A 127 2.15 -21.68 7.30
N ILE A 128 1.49 -21.80 8.46
CA ILE A 128 0.03 -21.68 8.56
C ILE A 128 -0.43 -20.27 8.16
N PHE A 129 0.25 -19.22 8.62
CA PHE A 129 -0.13 -17.85 8.28
C PHE A 129 0.13 -17.53 6.81
N ASN A 130 1.20 -18.07 6.21
CA ASN A 130 1.44 -17.94 4.79
C ASN A 130 0.34 -18.65 3.97
N THR A 131 0.00 -19.90 4.31
CA THR A 131 -1.06 -20.65 3.64
C THR A 131 -2.42 -19.95 3.77
N ASN A 132 -2.77 -19.46 4.95
CA ASN A 132 -4.01 -18.71 5.16
C ASN A 132 -4.05 -17.43 4.31
N GLY A 133 -2.92 -16.72 4.18
CA GLY A 133 -2.81 -15.57 3.27
C GLY A 133 -3.06 -15.94 1.81
N GLN A 134 -2.50 -17.05 1.34
CA GLN A 134 -2.73 -17.57 -0.01
C GLN A 134 -4.20 -17.95 -0.25
N ILE A 135 -4.86 -18.56 0.75
CA ILE A 135 -6.30 -18.88 0.69
C ILE A 135 -7.13 -17.61 0.57
N ILE A 136 -6.89 -16.59 1.42
CA ILE A 136 -7.57 -15.29 1.31
C ILE A 136 -7.38 -14.69 -0.09
N ASN A 137 -6.15 -14.68 -0.60
CA ASN A 137 -5.85 -14.11 -1.91
C ASN A 137 -6.63 -14.82 -3.02
N ALA A 138 -6.75 -16.15 -2.96
CA ALA A 138 -7.52 -16.93 -3.93
C ALA A 138 -9.03 -16.62 -3.84
N LEU A 139 -9.59 -16.56 -2.63
CA LEU A 139 -10.99 -16.22 -2.41
C LEU A 139 -11.33 -14.81 -2.89
N LEU A 140 -10.48 -13.82 -2.61
CA LEU A 140 -10.69 -12.45 -3.08
C LEU A 140 -10.61 -12.34 -4.60
N LYS A 141 -9.68 -13.07 -5.24
CA LYS A 141 -9.62 -13.15 -6.70
C LYS A 141 -10.91 -13.72 -7.28
N GLN A 142 -11.43 -14.80 -6.70
CA GLN A 142 -12.71 -15.38 -7.15
C GLN A 142 -13.89 -14.41 -6.98
N ILE A 143 -13.92 -13.63 -5.89
CA ILE A 143 -15.02 -12.69 -5.60
C ILE A 143 -14.98 -11.46 -6.52
N TYR A 144 -13.78 -10.95 -6.83
CA TYR A 144 -13.60 -9.67 -7.51
C TYR A 144 -13.08 -9.76 -8.94
N ASP A 145 -13.00 -10.96 -9.53
CA ASP A 145 -12.46 -11.19 -10.89
C ASP A 145 -13.10 -10.27 -11.95
N ASP A 146 -14.43 -10.13 -11.88
CA ASP A 146 -15.23 -9.33 -12.81
C ASP A 146 -15.72 -7.99 -12.23
N ASN A 147 -15.21 -7.58 -11.06
CA ASN A 147 -15.69 -6.37 -10.40
C ASN A 147 -14.99 -5.11 -10.94
N LYS A 148 -15.76 -4.17 -11.49
CA LYS A 148 -15.22 -2.93 -12.06
C LYS A 148 -14.83 -1.88 -11.03
N ASP A 149 -15.39 -1.96 -9.83
CA ASP A 149 -15.18 -0.97 -8.76
C ASP A 149 -14.02 -1.38 -7.82
N VAL A 150 -13.53 -2.61 -7.95
CA VAL A 150 -12.49 -3.18 -7.08
C VAL A 150 -11.36 -3.77 -7.92
N LEU A 151 -10.16 -3.20 -7.81
CA LEU A 151 -8.95 -3.73 -8.42
C LEU A 151 -8.12 -4.51 -7.38
N LEU A 152 -7.64 -5.70 -7.75
CA LEU A 152 -6.74 -6.48 -6.91
C LEU A 152 -5.28 -6.23 -7.30
N VAL A 153 -4.42 -5.95 -6.32
CA VAL A 153 -2.97 -5.87 -6.51
C VAL A 153 -2.33 -7.14 -5.97
N ASP A 154 -1.81 -7.95 -6.88
CA ASP A 154 -1.10 -9.19 -6.57
C ASP A 154 0.40 -8.96 -6.30
N HIS A 155 0.96 -9.77 -5.41
CA HIS A 155 2.36 -9.72 -4.99
C HIS A 155 3.13 -10.99 -5.33
N GLY A 156 2.71 -11.73 -6.36
CA GLY A 156 3.31 -12.98 -6.80
C GLY A 156 4.76 -12.84 -7.28
N ASN A 157 5.20 -11.63 -7.65
CA ASN A 157 6.61 -11.36 -7.92
C ASN A 157 7.49 -11.30 -6.65
N MET A 158 6.89 -11.41 -5.46
CA MET A 158 7.57 -11.62 -4.19
C MET A 158 7.65 -13.11 -3.82
N LEU A 159 7.19 -13.98 -4.71
CA LEU A 159 7.31 -15.44 -4.64
C LEU A 159 8.28 -15.95 -5.70
N ARG A 160 9.04 -17.00 -5.36
CA ARG A 160 9.85 -17.78 -6.28
C ARG A 160 9.37 -19.23 -6.20
N ASN A 161 8.84 -19.74 -7.30
CA ASN A 161 8.24 -21.09 -7.38
C ASN A 161 7.18 -21.32 -6.28
N GLY A 162 6.29 -20.35 -6.06
CA GLY A 162 5.24 -20.41 -5.04
C GLY A 162 5.70 -20.17 -3.59
N ASN A 163 7.01 -20.06 -3.35
CA ASN A 163 7.57 -19.85 -2.01
C ASN A 163 7.99 -18.38 -1.80
N PRO A 164 7.86 -17.82 -0.59
CA PRO A 164 8.34 -16.47 -0.28
C PRO A 164 9.84 -16.29 -0.59
N ILE A 165 10.19 -15.15 -1.19
CA ILE A 165 11.60 -14.77 -1.42
C ILE A 165 12.16 -14.20 -0.11
N ALA A 166 13.08 -14.93 0.53
CA ALA A 166 13.58 -14.61 1.86
C ALA A 166 14.30 -13.25 1.93
N GLU A 167 14.93 -12.82 0.85
CA GLU A 167 15.64 -11.54 0.72
C GLU A 167 14.71 -10.32 0.76
N LEU A 168 13.42 -10.53 0.48
CA LEU A 168 12.39 -9.48 0.55
C LEU A 168 11.78 -9.36 1.95
N LEU A 169 12.16 -10.23 2.89
CA LEU A 169 11.67 -10.25 4.27
C LEU A 169 12.75 -9.76 5.23
N SER A 170 12.34 -9.15 6.33
CA SER A 170 13.23 -8.86 7.46
C SER A 170 13.63 -10.15 8.20
N GLU A 171 14.47 -9.99 9.22
CA GLU A 171 14.94 -11.09 10.06
C GLU A 171 13.80 -11.85 10.73
N ASP A 172 12.76 -11.13 11.16
CA ASP A 172 11.57 -11.71 11.79
C ASP A 172 10.66 -12.52 10.85
N LYS A 173 10.99 -12.54 9.54
CA LYS A 173 10.26 -13.27 8.50
C LYS A 173 8.79 -12.90 8.34
N PHE A 174 8.34 -11.82 8.99
CA PHE A 174 6.98 -11.32 8.94
C PHE A 174 6.91 -9.96 8.24
N HIS A 175 7.79 -9.04 8.60
CA HIS A 175 7.87 -7.74 7.95
C HIS A 175 8.69 -7.80 6.65
N LEU A 176 8.49 -6.80 5.80
CA LEU A 176 9.27 -6.64 4.58
C LEU A 176 10.61 -5.95 4.86
N SER A 177 11.66 -6.43 4.19
CA SER A 177 12.94 -5.71 4.09
C SER A 177 12.78 -4.43 3.25
N ASP A 178 13.80 -3.59 3.18
CA ASP A 178 13.80 -2.38 2.35
C ASP A 178 13.53 -2.70 0.86
N SER A 179 14.09 -3.82 0.41
CA SER A 179 13.85 -4.35 -0.93
C SER A 179 12.41 -4.85 -1.09
N GLY A 180 11.88 -5.55 -0.08
CA GLY A 180 10.47 -5.96 -0.05
C GLY A 180 9.50 -4.78 -0.07
N VAL A 181 9.73 -3.74 0.74
CA VAL A 181 8.92 -2.51 0.76
C VAL A 181 9.00 -1.80 -0.60
N SER A 182 10.17 -1.77 -1.23
CA SER A 182 10.35 -1.22 -2.58
C SER A 182 9.52 -1.99 -3.60
N GLN A 183 9.48 -3.32 -3.49
CA GLN A 183 8.68 -4.17 -4.37
C GLN A 183 7.18 -4.00 -4.15
N LEU A 184 6.74 -3.92 -2.89
CA LEU A 184 5.36 -3.61 -2.52
C LEU A 184 4.94 -2.25 -3.09
N SER A 185 5.75 -1.21 -2.88
CA SER A 185 5.53 0.14 -3.41
C SER A 185 5.40 0.15 -4.94
N ALA A 186 6.25 -0.59 -5.65
CA ALA A 186 6.16 -0.72 -7.10
C ALA A 186 4.88 -1.43 -7.57
N ASN A 187 4.39 -2.43 -6.82
CA ASN A 187 3.13 -3.11 -7.14
C ASN A 187 1.93 -2.18 -6.90
N LEU A 188 1.89 -1.51 -5.74
CA LEU A 188 0.83 -0.53 -5.41
C LEU A 188 0.79 0.60 -6.43
N LYS A 189 1.95 1.18 -6.78
CA LYS A 189 2.05 2.21 -7.81
C LYS A 189 1.41 1.77 -9.13
N ARG A 190 1.74 0.56 -9.61
CA ARG A 190 1.16 0.02 -10.85
C ARG A 190 -0.35 -0.17 -10.73
N GLY A 191 -0.83 -0.68 -9.60
CA GLY A 191 -2.25 -0.83 -9.32
C GLY A 191 -3.00 0.49 -9.36
N ILE A 192 -2.47 1.51 -8.67
CA ILE A 192 -3.06 2.86 -8.62
C ILE A 192 -3.10 3.50 -10.02
N HIS A 193 -2.01 3.41 -10.79
CA HIS A 193 -1.99 3.92 -12.16
C HIS A 193 -3.02 3.23 -13.05
N THR A 194 -3.19 1.91 -12.90
CA THR A 194 -4.18 1.14 -13.64
C THR A 194 -5.61 1.56 -13.26
N ALA A 195 -5.91 1.65 -11.96
CA ALA A 195 -7.23 2.02 -11.47
C ALA A 195 -7.63 3.46 -11.83
N LEU A 196 -6.66 4.38 -11.86
CA LEU A 196 -6.89 5.77 -12.29
C LEU A 196 -6.86 5.95 -13.81
N ASN A 197 -6.55 4.91 -14.58
CA ASN A 197 -6.32 4.99 -16.03
C ASN A 197 -5.28 6.06 -16.42
N ILE A 198 -4.17 6.15 -15.66
CA ILE A 198 -3.07 7.10 -15.89
C ILE A 198 -1.84 6.33 -16.37
N PRO A 199 -1.19 6.74 -17.48
CA PRO A 199 0.03 6.11 -17.95
C PRO A 199 1.13 6.07 -16.88
N MET A 200 1.77 4.91 -16.73
CA MET A 200 2.95 4.80 -15.87
C MET A 200 4.08 5.68 -16.41
N PRO A 201 4.76 6.49 -15.58
CA PRO A 201 5.90 7.27 -16.04
C PRO A 201 6.98 6.34 -16.56
N ASN A 202 7.49 6.64 -17.77
CA ASN A 202 8.50 5.82 -18.44
C ASN A 202 9.70 5.54 -17.53
N SER A 203 9.89 4.27 -17.14
CA SER A 203 11.01 3.80 -16.31
C SER A 203 12.40 3.96 -16.95
N ARG A 204 12.47 4.47 -18.19
CA ARG A 204 13.72 4.67 -18.96
C ARG A 204 14.54 5.89 -18.52
N GLY A 205 14.07 6.64 -17.53
CA GLY A 205 14.86 7.67 -16.85
C GLY A 205 15.73 7.09 -15.73
N ARG A 206 16.63 6.15 -16.04
CA ARG A 206 17.81 5.94 -15.18
C ARG A 206 18.45 7.32 -15.06
N SER A 207 18.48 7.90 -13.86
CA SER A 207 19.05 9.23 -13.64
C SER A 207 20.36 9.32 -14.41
N LYS A 208 20.41 10.15 -15.46
CA LYS A 208 21.67 10.70 -15.94
C LYS A 208 22.15 11.61 -14.82
N SER A 209 22.75 11.03 -13.78
CA SER A 209 23.55 11.82 -12.85
C SER A 209 24.63 12.46 -13.70
N ARG A 210 24.50 13.77 -13.86
CA ARG A 210 25.42 14.64 -14.60
C ARG A 210 26.87 14.29 -14.28
N ASN A 211 27.65 14.07 -15.33
CA ASN A 211 29.07 14.43 -15.35
C ASN A 211 29.28 15.81 -14.70
N THR A 212 30.39 16.02 -13.99
CA THR A 212 31.55 16.81 -14.47
C THR A 212 32.34 17.41 -13.29
N ARG A 213 33.61 16.98 -13.15
CA ARG A 213 34.83 17.73 -12.77
C ARG A 213 35.89 16.66 -12.45
N GLY A 214 36.88 16.33 -13.27
CA GLY A 214 37.76 17.21 -14.04
C GLY A 214 39.06 17.42 -13.27
N ARG A 215 40.09 16.61 -13.57
CA ARG A 215 41.56 16.80 -13.38
C ARG A 215 42.23 15.46 -13.77
N GLY A 216 43.16 15.34 -14.71
CA GLY A 216 43.88 16.32 -15.52
C GLY A 216 44.59 15.61 -16.68
N ARG A 217 45.00 16.42 -17.65
CA ARG A 217 45.67 16.08 -18.91
C ARG A 217 47.15 15.72 -18.70
N GLY A 218 47.68 14.90 -19.60
CA GLY A 218 49.10 14.85 -20.01
C GLY A 218 49.47 13.45 -20.52
N ARG A 219 49.45 13.13 -21.83
CA ARG A 219 50.52 13.38 -22.84
C ARG A 219 51.91 13.27 -22.18
N GLY A 220 52.83 12.34 -22.47
CA GLY A 220 53.11 11.48 -23.62
C GLY A 220 54.65 11.42 -23.80
N ARG A 221 55.17 10.38 -24.48
CA ARG A 221 56.60 10.09 -24.83
C ARG A 221 57.43 9.54 -23.66
N GLY A 222 58.31 8.54 -23.78
CA GLY A 222 58.90 7.84 -24.91
C GLY A 222 60.42 7.65 -24.64
N HIS A 223 60.89 6.40 -24.69
CA HIS A 223 62.26 5.91 -24.96
C HIS A 223 63.50 6.26 -24.10
N HIS A 224 64.37 5.23 -23.98
CA HIS A 224 65.81 5.18 -23.61
C HIS A 224 66.16 5.44 -22.13
N GLU A 225 66.98 4.64 -21.43
CA GLU A 225 67.90 3.51 -21.72
C GLU A 225 67.70 2.37 -20.71
#